data_AF-A0A2E6QG30-F1
#
_entry.id   AF-A0A2E6QG30-F1
#
_cell.length_a   1.000
_cell.length_b   1.000
_cell.length_c   1.000
_cell.angle_alpha   90.00
_cell.angle_beta   90.00
_cell.angle_gamma   90.00
#
_symmetry.space_group_name_H-M   'P 1'
#
loop_
_entity.id
_entity.type
_entity.pdbx_description
1 polymer ?
#
loop_
_entity_poly.entity_id
_entity_poly.type
_entity_poly.pdbx_seq_one_letter_code
_entity_poly.pdbx_strand_id
1 'polypeptide(L)'
;MSVRDVKGYYASLGVSPDADADTIRRAYRSKVKQLHPDSGGASADADAFQTVNAAYTVLRDPERRAAYDDLNATIDQAEKEKQRQREAQAAAAAAAAAKTRARSSRAKTTAHDTKPGPEPPPKAQAKPQTGEAKPSPVFAAVHCDRCGRIPAQPRYLIFEQVIGMIWRSRRTEIAGAFCRRCADITAVKASLITWLLGWWSIVPFGPYRAIRAIVRNLAGGMRPPERNARLLARQARAFYGMGRSDIAGTLAMQAYAMKPDPEVRRIIELTDAVRKPLRLKDRWQLGGWGFLVQAMPIGLIIALVIVETAALGAWVARNGASWLEATTSSESPAPPMTVADHATMPDAEADLRFVMVESAKVREGPDESLAVVATVRQGDTVEVVGDVVAGGWVPVKTTDGLWGHLPADVLTPGKAARFAWCRDGVGPRPATGSIFAQAATGDHRLAIVNRGATDAVVKLRDPGEHTVLTVFVRSNSKVEVERVPDGAYAVDYATGTGFSPRCGIFVDEMEAWRYPDALTFGPAAPPADRRVPRQMALGDAGPAGSPRPLSPERFTVD
;
A
#
# COMPACT_ATOMS: atom_id res chain seq x y z
N MET A 1 8.04 50.77 24.53
CA MET A 1 8.61 49.45 24.18
C MET A 1 7.61 48.81 23.23
N SER A 2 7.88 48.73 21.92
CA SER A 2 6.92 48.12 21.00
C SER A 2 6.89 46.62 21.25
N VAL A 3 5.77 46.09 21.72
CA VAL A 3 5.50 44.64 21.67
C VAL A 3 5.70 44.20 20.22
N ARG A 4 6.45 43.12 19.99
CA ARG A 4 6.67 42.66 18.62
C ARG A 4 5.38 42.17 18.00
N ASP A 5 5.24 42.48 16.72
CA ASP A 5 4.08 42.10 15.91
C ASP A 5 4.52 41.13 14.82
N VAL A 6 4.62 39.85 15.17
CA VAL A 6 5.30 38.83 14.35
C VAL A 6 4.66 38.64 12.97
N LYS A 7 3.35 38.90 12.84
CA LYS A 7 2.61 38.87 11.56
C LYS A 7 2.22 40.26 11.05
N GLY A 8 2.63 41.33 11.72
CA GLY A 8 2.28 42.69 11.31
C GLY A 8 0.79 43.03 11.44
N TYR A 9 0.03 42.37 12.32
CA TYR A 9 -1.42 42.62 12.46
C TYR A 9 -1.73 43.99 13.07
N TYR A 10 -1.05 44.38 14.15
CA TYR A 10 -1.18 45.71 14.74
C TYR A 10 -0.64 46.78 13.79
N ALA A 11 0.49 46.52 13.15
CA ALA A 11 1.12 47.41 12.18
C ALA A 11 0.25 47.63 10.92
N SER A 12 -0.37 46.57 10.39
CA SER A 12 -1.24 46.66 9.20
C SER A 12 -2.50 47.49 9.44
N LEU A 13 -3.07 47.41 10.65
CA LEU A 13 -4.16 48.29 11.07
C LEU A 13 -3.68 49.68 11.52
N GLY A 14 -2.39 49.85 11.79
CA GLY A 14 -1.80 51.09 12.29
C GLY A 14 -2.21 51.42 13.72
N VAL A 15 -2.37 50.41 14.57
CA VAL A 15 -2.82 50.56 15.96
C VAL A 15 -1.80 49.98 16.93
N SER A 16 -1.81 50.48 18.18
CA SER A 16 -0.96 49.94 19.26
C SER A 16 -1.42 48.53 19.68
N PRO A 17 -0.52 47.65 20.13
CA PRO A 17 -0.87 46.41 20.85
C PRO A 17 -1.81 46.64 22.04
N ASP A 18 -1.74 47.82 22.66
CA ASP A 18 -2.60 48.23 23.78
C ASP A 18 -3.97 48.80 23.34
N ALA A 19 -4.27 48.85 22.03
CA ALA A 19 -5.50 49.46 21.52
C ALA A 19 -6.75 48.70 21.94
N ASP A 20 -7.80 49.41 22.37
CA ASP A 20 -9.10 48.81 22.66
C ASP A 20 -9.81 48.28 21.40
N ALA A 21 -10.84 47.46 21.60
CA ALA A 21 -11.58 46.83 20.49
C ALA A 21 -12.24 47.86 19.56
N ASP A 22 -12.67 49.00 20.09
CA ASP A 22 -13.31 50.05 19.30
C ASP A 22 -12.31 50.80 18.42
N THR A 23 -11.09 51.03 18.90
CA THR A 23 -9.98 51.60 18.14
C THR A 23 -9.58 50.69 16.99
N ILE A 24 -9.48 49.37 17.24
CA ILE A 24 -9.23 48.36 16.22
C ILE A 24 -10.33 48.37 15.15
N ARG A 25 -11.60 48.44 15.57
CA ARG A 25 -12.75 48.51 14.65
C ARG A 25 -12.74 49.78 13.80
N ARG A 26 -12.44 50.94 14.38
CA ARG A 26 -12.33 52.22 13.64
C ARG A 26 -11.19 52.19 12.63
N ALA A 27 -10.01 51.70 13.03
CA ALA A 27 -8.84 51.58 12.17
C ALA A 27 -9.10 50.65 10.98
N TYR A 28 -9.74 49.50 11.24
CA TYR A 28 -10.16 48.56 10.19
C TYR A 28 -11.09 49.21 9.16
N ARG A 29 -12.15 49.91 9.60
CA ARG A 29 -13.08 50.60 8.69
C ARG A 29 -12.38 51.65 7.83
N SER A 30 -11.45 52.41 8.42
CA SER A 30 -10.64 53.40 7.69
C SER A 30 -9.77 52.73 6.63
N LYS A 31 -9.05 51.66 6.98
CA LYS A 31 -8.18 50.92 6.07
C LYS A 31 -8.95 50.22 4.95
N VAL A 32 -10.09 49.60 5.25
CA VAL A 32 -10.97 48.99 4.25
C VAL A 32 -11.45 50.03 3.24
N LYS A 33 -11.86 51.22 3.68
CA LYS A 33 -12.29 52.29 2.77
C LYS A 33 -11.15 52.79 1.86
N GLN A 34 -9.92 52.82 2.36
CA GLN A 34 -8.73 53.26 1.61
C GLN A 34 -8.22 52.22 0.61
N LEU A 35 -8.31 50.94 0.98
CA LEU A 35 -7.73 49.81 0.23
C LEU A 35 -8.76 49.04 -0.60
N HIS A 36 -10.04 49.47 -0.62
CA HIS A 36 -11.10 48.76 -1.33
C HIS A 36 -10.80 48.73 -2.84
N PRO A 37 -10.91 47.58 -3.53
CA PRO A 37 -10.60 47.46 -4.96
C PRO A 37 -11.48 48.38 -5.83
N ASP A 38 -12.73 48.63 -5.42
CA ASP A 38 -13.65 49.52 -6.15
C ASP A 38 -13.38 51.02 -5.92
N SER A 39 -12.39 51.38 -5.11
CA SER A 39 -12.06 52.80 -4.83
C SER A 39 -11.29 53.49 -5.96
N GLY A 40 -10.85 52.76 -6.99
CA GLY A 40 -10.35 53.29 -8.27
C GLY A 40 -9.09 54.17 -8.22
N GLY A 41 -8.47 54.37 -7.05
CA GLY A 41 -7.30 55.23 -6.86
C GLY A 41 -5.98 54.47 -6.69
N ALA A 42 -4.86 55.19 -6.69
CA ALA A 42 -3.49 54.66 -6.49
C ALA A 42 -3.24 53.97 -5.13
N SER A 43 -4.24 53.98 -4.23
CA SER A 43 -4.21 53.32 -2.92
C SER A 43 -4.92 51.96 -2.91
N ALA A 44 -5.51 51.51 -4.01
CA ALA A 44 -6.09 50.18 -4.12
C ALA A 44 -4.97 49.13 -4.14
N ASP A 45 -4.79 48.43 -3.03
CA ASP A 45 -3.81 47.37 -2.86
C ASP A 45 -4.52 46.12 -2.32
N ALA A 46 -4.67 45.12 -3.18
CA ALA A 46 -5.37 43.88 -2.89
C ALA A 46 -4.65 43.05 -1.81
N ASP A 47 -3.32 43.07 -1.76
CA ASP A 47 -2.52 42.31 -0.79
C ASP A 47 -2.58 42.98 0.59
N ALA A 48 -2.51 44.32 0.63
CA ALA A 48 -2.73 45.08 1.85
C ALA A 48 -4.16 44.91 2.38
N PHE A 49 -5.16 44.87 1.50
CA PHE A 49 -6.56 44.63 1.86
C PHE A 49 -6.76 43.26 2.51
N GLN A 50 -6.19 42.20 1.91
CA GLN A 50 -6.22 40.86 2.49
C GLN A 50 -5.53 40.81 3.87
N THR A 51 -4.40 41.49 4.00
CA THR A 51 -3.65 41.57 5.26
C THR A 51 -4.45 42.26 6.36
N VAL A 52 -5.12 43.38 6.03
CA VAL A 52 -6.01 44.12 6.96
C VAL A 52 -7.20 43.27 7.39
N ASN A 53 -7.81 42.50 6.48
CA ASN A 53 -8.90 41.58 6.81
C ASN A 53 -8.45 40.45 7.74
N ALA A 54 -7.27 39.87 7.48
CA ALA A 54 -6.70 38.83 8.32
C ALA A 54 -6.36 39.36 9.72
N ALA A 55 -5.76 40.55 9.80
CA ALA A 55 -5.46 41.23 11.06
C ALA A 55 -6.73 41.48 11.87
N TYR A 56 -7.78 42.04 11.26
CA TYR A 56 -9.03 42.30 11.97
C TYR A 56 -9.73 41.02 12.42
N THR A 57 -9.65 39.93 11.65
CA THR A 57 -10.25 38.64 12.01
C THR A 57 -9.62 38.02 13.27
N VAL A 58 -8.33 38.27 13.48
CA VAL A 58 -7.61 37.81 14.68
C VAL A 58 -7.80 38.77 15.84
N LEU A 59 -7.67 40.09 15.60
CA LEU A 59 -7.64 41.10 16.66
C LEU A 59 -9.02 41.50 17.20
N ARG A 60 -10.11 41.23 16.47
CA ARG A 60 -11.48 41.52 16.92
C ARG A 60 -12.00 40.53 17.97
N ASP A 61 -11.43 39.32 17.99
CA ASP A 61 -11.86 38.22 18.82
C ASP A 61 -10.95 38.17 20.06
N PRO A 62 -11.50 38.31 21.29
CA PRO A 62 -10.68 38.39 22.49
C PRO A 62 -9.78 37.18 22.72
N GLU A 63 -10.27 35.97 22.44
CA GLU A 63 -9.50 34.74 22.64
C GLU A 63 -8.37 34.62 21.62
N ARG A 64 -8.66 34.93 20.35
CA ARG A 64 -7.66 34.91 19.28
C ARG A 64 -6.61 35.99 19.44
N ARG A 65 -7.00 37.17 19.93
CA ARG A 65 -6.09 38.26 20.26
C ARG A 65 -5.18 37.87 21.41
N ALA A 66 -5.72 37.33 22.50
CA ALA A 66 -4.93 36.86 23.64
C ALA A 66 -3.90 35.80 23.19
N ALA A 67 -4.31 34.81 22.39
CA ALA A 67 -3.40 33.80 21.85
C ALA A 67 -2.31 34.38 20.95
N TYR A 68 -2.62 35.45 20.19
CA TYR A 68 -1.65 36.16 19.38
C TYR A 68 -0.64 36.94 20.23
N ASP A 69 -1.11 37.60 21.28
CA ASP A 69 -0.29 38.37 22.21
C ASP A 69 0.64 37.47 23.05
N ASP A 70 0.14 36.33 23.52
CA ASP A 70 0.94 35.31 24.22
C ASP A 70 2.07 34.75 23.33
N LEU A 71 1.79 34.56 22.04
CA LEU A 71 2.78 34.12 21.06
C LEU A 71 3.88 35.17 20.86
N ASN A 72 3.50 36.44 20.71
CA ASN A 72 4.45 37.54 20.59
C ASN A 72 5.35 37.64 21.84
N ALA A 73 4.76 37.52 23.03
CA ALA A 73 5.51 37.53 24.28
C ALA A 73 6.50 36.36 24.39
N THR A 74 6.09 35.16 23.97
CA THR A 74 6.94 33.95 24.00
C THR A 74 8.14 34.08 23.05
N ILE A 75 7.91 34.62 21.84
CA ILE A 75 8.98 34.83 20.85
C ILE A 75 9.96 35.90 21.34
N ASP A 76 9.46 36.98 21.94
CA ASP A 76 10.30 38.02 22.53
C ASP A 76 11.19 37.49 23.65
N GLN A 77 10.67 36.62 24.51
CA GLN A 77 11.46 35.96 25.54
C GLN A 77 12.54 35.04 24.95
N ALA A 78 12.18 34.23 23.94
CA ALA A 78 13.11 33.30 23.30
C ALA A 78 14.27 34.02 22.60
N GLU A 79 14.02 35.18 22.00
CA GLU A 79 15.07 35.97 21.36
C GLU A 79 15.95 36.73 22.34
N LYS A 80 15.37 37.32 23.40
CA LYS A 80 16.15 37.89 24.50
C LYS A 80 17.10 36.84 25.08
N GLU A 81 16.63 35.60 25.21
CA GLU A 81 17.45 34.49 25.64
C GLU A 81 18.56 34.14 24.63
N LYS A 82 18.26 34.06 23.34
CA LYS A 82 19.28 33.87 22.29
C LYS A 82 20.33 34.98 22.31
N GLN A 83 19.93 36.22 22.54
CA GLN A 83 20.85 37.34 22.63
C GLN A 83 21.75 37.24 23.86
N ARG A 84 21.19 36.94 25.04
CA ARG A 84 21.97 36.63 26.24
C ARG A 84 22.98 35.51 26.00
N GLN A 85 22.58 34.46 25.29
CA GLN A 85 23.46 33.34 24.94
C GLN A 85 24.58 33.75 23.99
N ARG A 86 24.29 34.58 22.97
CA ARG A 86 25.32 35.10 22.05
C ARG A 86 26.31 36.00 22.78
N GLU A 87 25.84 36.86 23.66
CA GLU A 87 26.68 37.72 24.50
C GLU A 87 27.55 36.89 25.45
N ALA A 88 26.99 35.86 26.08
CA ALA A 88 27.74 34.93 26.92
C ALA A 88 28.79 34.11 26.13
N GLN A 89 28.45 33.66 24.93
CA GLN A 89 29.37 32.95 24.04
C GLN A 89 30.51 33.85 23.55
N ALA A 90 30.20 35.10 23.19
CA ALA A 90 31.21 36.09 22.82
C ALA A 90 32.15 36.40 23.99
N ALA A 91 31.61 36.55 25.20
CA ALA A 91 32.40 36.74 26.42
C ALA A 91 33.31 35.53 26.72
N ALA A 92 32.79 34.30 26.57
CA ALA A 92 33.57 33.08 26.77
C ALA A 92 34.68 32.93 25.71
N ALA A 93 34.39 33.25 24.44
CA ALA A 93 35.38 33.25 23.36
C ALA A 93 36.48 34.29 23.60
N ALA A 94 36.13 35.49 24.06
CA ALA A 94 37.11 36.52 24.43
C ALA A 94 38.00 36.06 25.60
N ALA A 95 37.43 35.41 26.62
CA ALA A 95 38.18 34.85 27.74
C ALA A 95 39.13 33.71 27.32
N ALA A 96 38.71 32.86 26.39
CA ALA A 96 39.55 31.80 25.82
C ALA A 96 40.71 32.38 25.00
N ALA A 97 40.46 33.39 24.17
CA ALA A 97 41.50 34.08 23.41
C ALA A 97 42.54 34.75 24.32
N ALA A 98 42.12 35.33 25.45
CA ALA A 98 43.03 35.90 26.45
C ALA A 98 43.93 34.84 27.10
N LYS A 99 43.39 33.64 27.42
CA LYS A 99 44.16 32.52 27.97
C LYS A 99 45.19 31.97 26.97
N THR A 100 44.83 31.89 25.69
CA THR A 100 45.77 31.44 24.63
C THR A 100 46.93 32.42 24.45
N ARG A 101 46.67 33.73 24.51
CA ARG A 101 47.73 34.77 24.51
C ARG A 101 48.64 34.68 25.74
N ALA A 102 48.09 34.40 26.92
CA ALA A 102 48.90 34.20 28.13
C ALA A 102 49.74 32.91 28.11
N ARG A 103 49.30 31.88 27.36
CA ARG A 103 50.03 30.62 27.22
C ARG A 103 51.15 30.71 26.18
N SER A 104 50.97 31.48 25.11
CA SER A 104 52.04 31.72 24.12
C SER A 104 53.15 32.62 24.67
N SER A 105 52.84 33.58 25.56
CA SER A 105 53.87 34.36 26.27
C SER A 105 54.67 33.50 27.26
N ARG A 106 54.04 32.50 27.88
CA ARG A 106 54.71 31.54 28.78
C ARG A 106 55.53 30.46 28.04
N ALA A 107 55.10 30.02 26.85
CA ALA A 107 55.88 29.08 26.04
C ALA A 107 57.17 29.71 25.48
N LYS A 108 57.20 31.02 25.29
CA LYS A 108 58.41 31.75 24.85
C LYS A 108 59.49 31.85 25.94
N THR A 109 59.20 31.47 27.19
CA THR A 109 60.16 31.48 28.32
C THR A 109 60.71 30.10 28.70
N THR A 110 60.22 28.99 28.14
CA THR A 110 60.64 27.62 28.52
C THR A 110 61.35 26.83 27.41
N ALA A 111 61.99 27.51 26.44
CA ALA A 111 62.72 26.88 25.33
C ALA A 111 64.22 26.66 25.62
N HIS A 112 64.61 26.51 26.90
CA HIS A 112 65.93 26.04 27.31
C HIS A 112 65.73 24.90 28.31
N ASP A 113 65.82 23.65 27.84
CA ASP A 113 66.61 22.56 28.43
C ASP A 113 66.11 21.15 28.03
N THR A 114 67.09 20.28 27.84
CA THR A 114 67.14 19.09 26.98
C THR A 114 67.08 17.78 27.80
N LYS A 115 66.63 16.64 27.19
CA LYS A 115 67.33 15.32 27.08
C LYS A 115 66.36 14.12 26.82
N PRO A 116 66.73 13.04 26.08
CA PRO A 116 65.83 11.94 25.66
C PRO A 116 66.12 10.54 26.25
N GLY A 117 65.14 9.63 26.25
CA GLY A 117 65.28 8.18 26.52
C GLY A 117 64.00 7.36 26.17
N PRO A 118 64.08 6.03 25.88
CA PRO A 118 63.08 5.33 25.04
C PRO A 118 62.17 4.26 25.72
N GLU A 119 60.96 4.14 25.14
CA GLU A 119 59.99 3.02 24.92
C GLU A 119 59.42 2.10 26.05
N PRO A 120 58.26 1.41 25.86
CA PRO A 120 56.99 1.73 26.55
C PRO A 120 56.40 0.56 27.39
N PRO A 121 55.36 0.80 28.21
CA PRO A 121 54.18 -0.09 28.16
C PRO A 121 52.85 0.65 28.51
N PRO A 122 51.72 -0.04 28.77
CA PRO A 122 50.68 -0.33 27.81
C PRO A 122 49.37 0.45 28.08
N LYS A 123 48.42 0.30 27.15
CA LYS A 123 47.04 0.83 27.16
C LYS A 123 46.43 0.91 28.57
N ALA A 124 46.16 2.13 29.02
CA ALA A 124 45.30 2.43 30.18
C ALA A 124 44.17 3.37 29.76
N GLN A 125 43.04 3.20 30.43
CA GLN A 125 41.71 3.65 30.06
C GLN A 125 41.39 5.07 30.56
N ALA A 126 40.53 5.73 29.79
CA ALA A 126 39.45 6.65 30.19
C ALA A 126 39.76 7.96 30.96
N LYS A 127 39.28 9.09 30.39
CA LYS A 127 38.31 10.11 30.93
C LYS A 127 38.55 11.49 30.29
N PRO A 128 37.71 12.51 30.53
CA PRO A 128 36.24 12.57 30.63
C PRO A 128 35.67 13.62 29.65
N GLN A 129 34.41 13.46 29.24
CA GLN A 129 33.70 14.48 28.46
C GLN A 129 33.56 15.76 29.32
N THR A 130 34.25 16.83 28.94
CA THR A 130 34.05 18.17 29.49
C THR A 130 32.69 18.69 29.04
N GLY A 131 31.86 19.05 30.02
CA GLY A 131 30.46 19.44 29.84
C GLY A 131 30.27 20.63 28.93
N GLU A 132 29.87 20.35 27.69
CA GLU A 132 29.01 21.24 26.93
C GLU A 132 27.63 21.28 27.61
N ALA A 133 27.13 22.49 27.86
CA ALA A 133 25.76 22.67 28.31
C ALA A 133 24.81 22.06 27.27
N LYS A 134 24.24 20.90 27.63
CA LYS A 134 23.37 20.09 26.79
C LYS A 134 22.23 20.97 26.26
N PRO A 135 21.95 21.01 24.94
CA PRO A 135 20.76 21.69 24.45
C PRO A 135 19.55 21.16 25.22
N SER A 136 18.60 22.04 25.56
CA SER A 136 17.36 21.64 26.23
C SER A 136 16.83 20.38 25.53
N PRO A 137 16.55 19.29 26.27
CA PRO A 137 16.33 17.95 25.69
C PRO A 137 15.21 17.91 24.65
N VAL A 138 14.36 18.94 24.64
CA VAL A 138 13.27 19.17 23.70
C VAL A 138 13.75 19.45 22.26
N PHE A 139 14.88 20.14 22.06
CA PHE A 139 15.39 20.57 20.75
C PHE A 139 16.62 19.81 20.26
N ALA A 140 16.99 18.71 20.93
CA ALA A 140 18.14 17.91 20.55
C ALA A 140 17.89 17.19 19.21
N ALA A 141 18.75 17.48 18.21
CA ALA A 141 18.70 16.82 16.91
C ALA A 141 19.07 15.33 17.01
N VAL A 142 18.38 14.52 16.22
CA VAL A 142 18.71 13.11 16.03
C VAL A 142 19.95 13.02 15.14
N HIS A 143 20.97 12.34 15.64
CA HIS A 143 22.18 12.02 14.90
C HIS A 143 22.04 10.63 14.28
N CYS A 144 22.73 10.39 13.17
CA CYS A 144 22.84 9.04 12.64
C CYS A 144 23.74 8.20 13.56
N ASP A 145 23.25 7.06 14.04
CA ASP A 145 23.97 6.17 14.97
C ASP A 145 25.29 5.65 14.41
N ARG A 146 25.44 5.63 13.07
CA ARG A 146 26.63 5.12 12.39
C ARG A 146 27.69 6.19 12.08
N CYS A 147 27.28 7.37 11.61
CA CYS A 147 28.22 8.40 11.15
C CYS A 147 28.21 9.69 11.97
N GLY A 148 27.33 9.80 12.97
CA GLY A 148 27.21 10.97 13.85
C GLY A 148 26.69 12.23 13.17
N ARG A 149 26.46 12.26 11.86
CA ARG A 149 25.91 13.44 11.17
C ARG A 149 24.43 13.60 11.46
N ILE A 150 23.92 14.84 11.39
CA ILE A 150 22.50 15.18 11.52
C ILE A 150 21.83 15.05 10.16
N PRO A 151 21.04 13.99 9.88
CA PRO A 151 20.31 13.88 8.62
C PRO A 151 19.03 14.71 8.65
N ALA A 152 18.58 15.19 7.48
CA ALA A 152 17.27 15.82 7.37
C ALA A 152 16.13 14.82 7.64
N GLN A 153 16.18 13.64 7.03
CA GLN A 153 15.14 12.59 7.15
C GLN A 153 15.75 11.29 7.72
N PRO A 154 16.04 11.21 9.03
CA PRO A 154 16.45 9.97 9.66
C PRO A 154 15.31 8.95 9.64
N ARG A 155 15.65 7.67 9.51
CA ARG A 155 14.71 6.56 9.70
C ARG A 155 15.24 5.58 10.73
N TYR A 156 14.33 5.10 11.57
CA TYR A 156 14.59 3.96 12.44
C TYR A 156 14.37 2.68 11.63
N LEU A 157 15.45 1.92 11.43
CA LEU A 157 15.43 0.71 10.63
C LEU A 157 15.93 -0.46 11.46
N ILE A 158 15.41 -1.63 11.16
CA ILE A 158 15.85 -2.90 11.71
C ILE A 158 16.26 -3.79 10.54
N PHE A 159 17.56 -4.07 10.46
CA PHE A 159 18.12 -5.03 9.52
C PHE A 159 18.36 -6.36 10.22
N GLU A 160 18.22 -7.45 9.46
CA GLU A 160 18.44 -8.79 9.98
C GLU A 160 19.72 -9.36 9.39
N GLN A 161 20.55 -9.93 10.25
CA GLN A 161 21.71 -10.69 9.83
C GLN A 161 21.58 -12.11 10.38
N VAL A 162 21.73 -13.10 9.50
CA VAL A 162 21.64 -14.53 9.86
C VAL A 162 22.98 -15.20 9.58
N ILE A 163 23.51 -15.88 10.58
CA ILE A 163 24.71 -16.72 10.47
C ILE A 163 24.28 -18.14 10.83
N GLY A 164 24.28 -19.03 9.85
CA GLY A 164 24.06 -20.46 9.99
C GLY A 164 25.34 -21.19 10.38
N MET A 165 25.22 -22.12 11.31
CA MET A 165 26.17 -23.18 11.64
C MET A 165 25.43 -24.51 11.50
N ILE A 166 26.15 -25.60 11.29
CA ILE A 166 25.61 -26.95 11.00
C ILE A 166 24.39 -27.30 11.87
N TRP A 167 24.47 -27.05 13.19
CA TRP A 167 23.42 -27.39 14.17
C TRP A 167 22.70 -26.19 14.80
N ARG A 168 22.96 -24.95 14.36
CA ARG A 168 22.36 -23.75 14.96
C ARG A 168 22.40 -22.55 14.02
N SER A 169 21.36 -21.73 14.01
CA SER A 169 21.41 -20.40 13.37
C SER A 169 21.40 -19.30 14.43
N ARG A 170 22.23 -18.27 14.23
CA ARG A 170 22.24 -17.04 15.03
C ARG A 170 21.63 -15.91 14.21
N ARG A 171 20.55 -15.33 14.71
CA ARG A 171 19.93 -14.11 14.16
C ARG A 171 20.34 -12.92 15.02
N THR A 172 20.88 -11.90 14.38
CA THR A 172 21.24 -10.63 15.01
C THR A 172 20.48 -9.51 14.33
N GLU A 173 19.80 -8.69 15.13
CA GLU A 173 19.08 -7.51 14.65
C GLU A 173 19.97 -6.28 14.79
N ILE A 174 20.22 -5.60 13.68
CA ILE A 174 20.98 -4.35 13.63
C ILE A 174 19.96 -3.23 13.51
N ALA A 175 19.65 -2.58 14.64
CA ALA A 175 18.64 -1.54 14.74
C ALA A 175 19.24 -0.19 15.10
N GLY A 176 18.71 0.89 14.51
CA GLY A 176 19.19 2.24 14.81
C GLY A 176 18.55 3.32 13.95
N ALA A 177 18.84 4.57 14.29
CA ALA A 177 18.52 5.76 13.51
C ALA A 177 19.60 6.02 12.45
N PHE A 178 19.25 5.85 11.17
CA PHE A 178 20.21 5.94 10.08
C PHE A 178 19.90 7.11 9.13
N CYS A 179 20.96 7.71 8.59
CA CYS A 179 20.87 8.44 7.33
C CYS A 179 20.82 7.45 6.16
N ARG A 180 20.29 7.86 5.00
CA ARG A 180 20.10 6.95 3.86
C ARG A 180 21.38 6.19 3.46
N ARG A 181 22.50 6.91 3.30
CA ARG A 181 23.77 6.27 2.91
C ARG A 181 24.24 5.23 3.93
N CYS A 182 24.12 5.52 5.22
CA CYS A 182 24.50 4.57 6.27
C CYS A 182 23.53 3.38 6.35
N ALA A 183 22.25 3.61 6.10
CA ALA A 183 21.26 2.54 6.00
C ALA A 183 21.61 1.56 4.86
N ASP A 184 21.90 2.09 3.66
CA ASP A 184 22.28 1.26 2.49
C ASP A 184 23.53 0.42 2.79
N ILE A 185 24.58 1.02 3.37
CA ILE A 185 25.79 0.28 3.72
C ILE A 185 25.51 -0.77 4.79
N THR A 186 24.64 -0.50 5.76
CA THR A 186 24.27 -1.47 6.80
C THR A 186 23.47 -2.62 6.22
N ALA A 187 22.49 -2.34 5.34
CA ALA A 187 21.69 -3.33 4.64
C ALA A 187 22.56 -4.24 3.77
N VAL A 188 23.42 -3.66 2.93
CA VAL A 188 24.37 -4.40 2.08
C VAL A 188 25.25 -5.31 2.91
N LYS A 189 25.84 -4.79 4.00
CA LYS A 189 26.71 -5.59 4.88
C LYS A 189 25.96 -6.76 5.51
N ALA A 190 24.77 -6.52 6.06
CA ALA A 190 23.96 -7.55 6.69
C ALA A 190 23.52 -8.63 5.68
N SER A 191 23.11 -8.20 4.49
CA SER A 191 22.71 -9.10 3.39
C SER A 191 23.87 -9.91 2.86
N LEU A 192 25.06 -9.33 2.64
CA LEU A 192 26.23 -10.09 2.16
C LEU A 192 26.69 -11.15 3.16
N ILE A 193 26.70 -10.83 4.46
CA ILE A 193 26.98 -11.82 5.51
C ILE A 193 25.90 -12.91 5.52
N THR A 194 24.64 -12.53 5.37
CA THR A 194 23.50 -13.47 5.36
C THR A 194 23.45 -14.32 4.11
N TRP A 195 23.91 -13.79 2.98
CA TRP A 195 24.25 -14.62 1.84
C TRP A 195 25.36 -15.56 2.33
N LEU A 196 26.62 -15.14 2.39
CA LEU A 196 27.76 -16.03 2.61
C LEU A 196 27.62 -17.07 3.73
N LEU A 197 26.99 -16.72 4.84
CA LEU A 197 26.92 -17.54 6.03
C LEU A 197 25.50 -18.02 6.41
N GLY A 198 24.43 -17.59 5.74
CA GLY A 198 23.07 -17.83 6.23
C GLY A 198 22.52 -19.25 6.00
N TRP A 199 22.96 -19.92 4.94
CA TRP A 199 22.41 -21.21 4.48
C TRP A 199 23.02 -22.45 5.14
N TRP A 200 24.12 -22.33 5.88
CA TRP A 200 24.85 -23.49 6.44
C TRP A 200 24.18 -24.19 7.64
N SER A 201 22.90 -23.90 7.92
CA SER A 201 22.15 -24.50 9.03
C SER A 201 21.28 -25.65 8.54
N ILE A 202 21.62 -26.89 8.91
CA ILE A 202 20.91 -28.12 8.51
C ILE A 202 19.59 -28.32 9.30
N VAL A 203 19.46 -27.65 10.45
CA VAL A 203 18.22 -27.61 11.25
C VAL A 203 17.07 -27.05 10.41
N PRO A 204 15.84 -27.61 10.49
CA PRO A 204 14.68 -27.11 9.76
C PRO A 204 14.57 -25.59 9.98
N PHE A 205 14.31 -24.86 8.89
CA PHE A 205 14.18 -23.39 8.82
C PHE A 205 15.47 -22.55 8.69
N GLY A 206 16.68 -23.13 8.60
CA GLY A 206 17.93 -22.37 8.36
C GLY A 206 17.90 -21.51 7.09
N PRO A 207 17.79 -22.14 5.89
CA PRO A 207 17.71 -21.42 4.61
C PRO A 207 16.52 -20.46 4.53
N TYR A 208 15.35 -20.87 5.05
CA TYR A 208 14.17 -20.02 5.10
C TYR A 208 14.41 -18.70 5.85
N ARG A 209 15.11 -18.75 7.00
CA ARG A 209 15.45 -17.55 7.78
C ARG A 209 16.43 -16.65 7.04
N ALA A 210 17.41 -17.22 6.35
CA ALA A 210 18.36 -16.46 5.53
C ALA A 210 17.65 -15.74 4.38
N ILE A 211 16.79 -16.45 3.63
CA ILE A 211 15.98 -15.88 2.54
C ILE A 211 15.09 -14.75 3.08
N ARG A 212 14.38 -14.98 4.18
CA ARG A 212 13.52 -13.96 4.80
C ARG A 212 14.30 -12.71 5.21
N ALA A 213 15.49 -12.87 5.77
CA ALA A 213 16.35 -11.75 6.16
C ALA A 213 16.87 -10.97 4.94
N ILE A 214 17.28 -11.67 3.87
CA ILE A 214 17.71 -11.05 2.60
C ILE A 214 16.58 -10.22 1.99
N VAL A 215 15.37 -10.80 1.87
CA VAL A 215 14.20 -10.09 1.32
C VAL A 215 13.87 -8.84 2.14
N ARG A 216 13.88 -8.94 3.48
CA ARG A 216 13.63 -7.78 4.36
C ARG A 216 14.69 -6.71 4.22
N ASN A 217 15.97 -7.07 4.12
CA ASN A 217 17.05 -6.11 3.94
C ASN A 217 17.01 -5.45 2.55
N LEU A 218 16.66 -6.21 1.51
CA LEU A 218 16.49 -5.73 0.13
C LEU A 218 15.34 -4.70 0.05
N ALA A 219 14.28 -4.89 0.83
CA ALA A 219 13.20 -3.92 1.00
C ALA A 219 13.59 -2.65 1.81
N GLY A 220 14.85 -2.55 2.25
CA GLY A 220 15.38 -1.44 3.03
C GLY A 220 15.15 -1.58 4.54
N GLY A 221 14.94 -2.81 5.03
CA GLY A 221 14.78 -3.14 6.45
C GLY A 221 13.35 -2.92 6.97
N MET A 222 13.06 -3.47 8.15
CA MET A 222 11.77 -3.23 8.81
C MET A 222 11.71 -1.80 9.34
N ARG A 223 10.57 -1.13 9.12
CA ARG A 223 10.35 0.28 9.47
C ARG A 223 9.17 0.40 10.45
N PRO A 224 9.40 0.30 11.76
CA PRO A 224 8.31 0.43 12.73
C PRO A 224 7.69 1.84 12.62
N PRO A 225 6.39 1.97 12.27
CA PRO A 225 5.78 3.26 11.97
C PRO A 225 5.80 4.18 13.18
N GLU A 226 5.52 3.67 14.38
CA GLU A 226 5.51 4.49 15.59
C GLU A 226 6.88 5.04 15.97
N ARG A 227 7.93 4.23 15.90
CA ARG A 227 9.29 4.69 16.21
C ARG A 227 9.74 5.74 15.19
N ASN A 228 9.42 5.53 13.92
CA ASN A 228 9.73 6.50 12.86
C ASN A 228 8.94 7.80 13.02
N ALA A 229 7.66 7.74 13.39
CA ALA A 229 6.85 8.93 13.67
C ALA A 229 7.46 9.75 14.81
N ARG A 230 7.80 9.10 15.95
CA ARG A 230 8.45 9.77 17.09
C ARG A 230 9.82 10.34 16.73
N LEU A 231 10.61 9.60 15.93
CA LEU A 231 11.93 10.04 15.47
C LEU A 231 11.84 11.29 14.59
N LEU A 232 10.93 11.28 13.62
CA LEU A 232 10.69 12.42 12.73
C LEU A 232 10.09 13.62 13.47
N ALA A 233 9.17 13.39 14.40
CA ALA A 233 8.60 14.45 15.25
C ALA A 233 9.69 15.14 16.07
N ARG A 234 10.60 14.36 16.69
CA ARG A 234 11.76 14.92 17.41
C ARG A 234 12.67 15.71 16.47
N GLN A 235 12.93 15.17 15.27
CA GLN A 235 13.75 15.84 14.28
C GLN A 235 13.11 17.14 13.77
N ALA A 236 11.79 17.15 13.59
CA ALA A 236 11.02 18.34 13.22
C ALA A 236 11.15 19.44 14.28
N ARG A 237 11.01 19.09 15.58
CA ARG A 237 11.22 20.04 16.69
C ARG A 237 12.63 20.60 16.69
N ALA A 238 13.64 19.76 16.53
CA ALA A 238 15.02 20.19 16.47
C ALA A 238 15.27 21.18 15.33
N PHE A 239 14.78 20.90 14.11
CA PHE A 239 14.92 21.82 12.98
C PHE A 239 14.12 23.11 13.14
N TYR A 240 12.94 23.05 13.77
CA TYR A 240 12.16 24.23 14.11
C TYR A 240 12.93 25.14 15.08
N GLY A 241 13.53 24.57 16.14
CA GLY A 241 14.38 25.30 17.08
C GLY A 241 15.63 25.92 16.44
N MET A 242 16.15 25.32 15.36
CA MET A 242 17.25 25.85 14.54
C MET A 242 16.83 26.94 13.55
N GLY A 243 15.54 27.31 13.48
CA GLY A 243 15.02 28.29 12.52
C GLY A 243 14.82 27.76 11.11
N ARG A 244 14.80 26.43 10.91
CA ARG A 244 14.55 25.77 9.62
C ARG A 244 13.11 25.27 9.54
N SER A 245 12.16 26.20 9.47
CA SER A 245 10.71 25.94 9.49
C SER A 245 10.23 25.14 8.28
N ASP A 246 10.84 25.36 7.12
CA ASP A 246 10.59 24.65 5.86
C ASP A 246 10.76 23.13 6.01
N ILE A 247 11.89 22.69 6.55
CA ILE A 247 12.20 21.28 6.76
C ILE A 247 11.43 20.74 7.96
N ALA A 248 11.31 21.51 9.03
CA ALA A 248 10.55 21.11 10.21
C ALA A 248 9.10 20.78 9.84
N GLY A 249 8.46 21.61 9.02
CA GLY A 249 7.10 21.41 8.55
C GLY A 249 6.92 20.13 7.76
N THR A 250 7.81 19.87 6.78
CA THR A 250 7.75 18.63 6.00
C THR A 250 7.99 17.38 6.84
N LEU A 251 8.93 17.43 7.80
CA LEU A 251 9.17 16.31 8.71
C LEU A 251 7.99 16.07 9.65
N ALA A 252 7.35 17.14 10.13
CA ALA A 252 6.16 17.06 10.96
C ALA A 252 4.97 16.47 10.19
N MET A 253 4.76 16.87 8.93
CA MET A 253 3.74 16.25 8.06
C MET A 253 4.02 14.76 7.84
N GLN A 254 5.28 14.37 7.59
CA GLN A 254 5.64 12.95 7.46
C GLN A 254 5.43 12.17 8.75
N ALA A 255 5.73 12.77 9.92
CA ALA A 255 5.48 12.14 11.21
C ALA A 255 3.98 11.97 11.47
N TYR A 256 3.18 13.01 11.21
CA TYR A 256 1.72 13.01 11.40
C TYR A 256 1.02 12.02 10.48
N ALA A 257 1.47 11.90 9.23
CA ALA A 257 0.97 10.89 8.29
C ALA A 257 1.23 9.45 8.76
N MET A 258 2.29 9.21 9.55
CA MET A 258 2.58 7.88 10.12
C MET A 258 1.80 7.61 11.40
N LYS A 259 1.68 8.62 12.27
CA LYS A 259 0.89 8.55 13.50
C LYS A 259 0.39 9.95 13.86
N PRO A 260 -0.92 10.22 13.78
CA PRO A 260 -1.49 11.49 14.19
C PRO A 260 -1.20 11.78 15.66
N ASP A 261 -0.63 12.95 15.94
CA ASP A 261 -0.26 13.41 17.28
C ASP A 261 -0.57 14.93 17.38
N PRO A 262 -1.36 15.38 18.37
CA PRO A 262 -1.66 16.80 18.58
C PRO A 262 -0.42 17.68 18.72
N GLU A 263 0.67 17.17 19.28
CA GLU A 263 1.92 17.92 19.42
C GLU A 263 2.62 18.11 18.06
N VAL A 264 2.56 17.10 17.19
CA VAL A 264 3.09 17.19 15.82
C VAL A 264 2.23 18.10 14.95
N ARG A 265 0.90 18.04 15.11
CA ARG A 265 -0.04 18.94 14.43
C ARG A 265 0.25 20.41 14.73
N ARG A 266 0.56 20.74 15.99
CA ARG A 266 0.99 22.10 16.36
C ARG A 266 2.24 22.54 15.58
N ILE A 267 3.23 21.67 15.39
CA ILE A 267 4.43 22.00 14.59
C ILE A 267 4.06 22.27 13.12
N ILE A 268 3.14 21.49 12.54
CA ILE A 268 2.66 21.68 11.16
C ILE A 268 2.00 23.06 11.01
N GLU A 269 1.15 23.43 11.97
CA GLU A 269 0.46 24.73 12.00
C GLU A 269 1.45 25.89 12.20
N LEU A 270 2.45 25.71 13.09
CA LEU A 270 3.49 26.71 13.37
C LEU A 270 4.46 26.93 12.20
N THR A 271 4.66 25.93 11.35
CA THR A 271 5.61 25.99 10.22
C THR A 271 4.96 26.40 8.90
N ASP A 272 3.64 26.65 8.92
CA ASP A 272 2.83 26.91 7.73
C ASP A 272 2.94 25.82 6.64
N ALA A 273 3.28 24.60 7.06
CA ALA A 273 3.65 23.52 6.14
C ALA A 273 2.50 23.07 5.25
N VAL A 274 1.26 23.27 5.70
CA VAL A 274 0.04 22.98 4.93
C VAL A 274 -0.08 23.90 3.72
N ARG A 275 0.31 25.18 3.84
CA ARG A 275 0.19 26.16 2.74
C ARG A 275 1.38 26.12 1.80
N LYS A 276 2.59 25.88 2.29
CA LYS A 276 3.81 25.80 1.46
C LYS A 276 4.68 24.58 1.82
N PRO A 277 4.26 23.37 1.42
CA PRO A 277 5.02 22.16 1.73
C PRO A 277 6.34 22.13 0.95
N LEU A 278 7.48 22.10 1.66
CA LEU A 278 8.77 21.83 1.04
C LEU A 278 8.81 20.37 0.57
N ARG A 279 8.91 20.13 -0.74
CA ARG A 279 9.10 18.78 -1.28
C ARG A 279 10.54 18.33 -1.07
N LEU A 280 10.78 17.58 0.00
CA LEU A 280 12.04 16.87 0.20
C LEU A 280 12.09 15.65 -0.73
N LYS A 281 13.18 15.50 -1.49
CA LYS A 281 13.43 14.31 -2.33
C LYS A 281 13.29 13.06 -1.47
N ASP A 282 12.38 12.17 -1.85
CA ASP A 282 12.24 10.89 -1.16
C ASP A 282 13.47 10.02 -1.46
N ARG A 283 14.40 9.99 -0.51
CA ARG A 283 15.61 9.16 -0.59
C ARG A 283 15.39 7.73 -0.11
N TRP A 284 14.15 7.37 0.26
CA TRP A 284 13.83 6.09 0.87
C TRP A 284 13.06 5.12 -0.04
N GLN A 285 12.91 5.48 -1.31
CA GLN A 285 12.37 4.60 -2.35
C GLN A 285 13.27 3.35 -2.54
N LEU A 286 12.64 2.27 -3.00
CA LEU A 286 13.33 1.06 -3.43
C LEU A 286 14.16 1.36 -4.69
N GLY A 287 15.37 0.82 -4.75
CA GLY A 287 16.30 1.02 -5.86
C GLY A 287 17.57 1.80 -5.47
N GLY A 288 18.48 1.91 -6.45
CA GLY A 288 19.82 2.48 -6.28
C GLY A 288 20.91 1.42 -6.02
N TRP A 289 22.14 1.88 -5.80
CA TRP A 289 23.32 1.01 -5.73
C TRP A 289 23.23 -0.07 -4.65
N GLY A 290 22.69 0.25 -3.47
CA GLY A 290 22.53 -0.73 -2.38
C GLY A 290 21.58 -1.89 -2.74
N PHE A 291 20.58 -1.66 -3.58
CA PHE A 291 19.69 -2.71 -4.08
C PHE A 291 20.43 -3.61 -5.08
N LEU A 292 21.13 -3.01 -6.06
CA LEU A 292 21.87 -3.74 -7.09
C LEU A 292 22.91 -4.70 -6.49
N VAL A 293 23.68 -4.22 -5.50
CA VAL A 293 24.71 -5.06 -4.85
C VAL A 293 24.09 -6.22 -4.07
N GLN A 294 22.94 -6.02 -3.43
CA GLN A 294 22.25 -7.07 -2.69
C GLN A 294 21.57 -8.11 -3.59
N ALA A 295 21.16 -7.69 -4.79
CA ALA A 295 20.51 -8.56 -5.79
C ALA A 295 21.50 -9.29 -6.71
N MET A 296 22.78 -8.88 -6.73
CA MET A 296 23.82 -9.46 -7.59
C MET A 296 23.95 -11.00 -7.43
N PRO A 297 23.92 -11.59 -6.22
CA PRO A 297 23.93 -13.06 -6.07
C PRO A 297 22.74 -13.75 -6.74
N ILE A 298 21.56 -13.12 -6.75
CA ILE A 298 20.37 -13.66 -7.43
C ILE A 298 20.60 -13.66 -8.95
N GLY A 299 21.13 -12.55 -9.49
CA GLY A 299 21.47 -12.45 -10.91
C GLY A 299 22.50 -13.50 -11.33
N LEU A 300 23.51 -13.77 -10.50
CA LEU A 300 24.50 -14.83 -10.75
C LEU A 300 23.87 -16.22 -10.75
N ILE A 301 22.97 -16.51 -9.80
CA ILE A 301 22.26 -17.80 -9.75
C ILE A 301 21.40 -17.98 -11.00
N ILE A 302 20.65 -16.95 -11.39
CA ILE A 302 19.84 -16.98 -12.62
C ILE A 302 20.73 -17.21 -13.85
N ALA A 303 21.84 -16.49 -13.98
CA ALA A 303 22.78 -16.67 -15.08
C ALA A 303 23.38 -18.08 -15.10
N LEU A 304 23.75 -18.63 -13.95
CA LEU A 304 24.26 -20.00 -13.84
C LEU A 304 23.20 -21.01 -14.29
N VAL A 305 21.95 -20.87 -13.83
CA VAL A 305 20.83 -21.74 -14.24
C VAL A 305 20.61 -21.67 -15.75
N ILE A 306 20.66 -20.47 -16.35
CA ILE A 306 20.53 -20.29 -17.80
C ILE A 306 21.68 -20.97 -18.56
N VAL A 307 22.91 -20.87 -18.06
CA VAL A 307 24.07 -21.53 -18.68
C VAL A 307 23.97 -23.04 -18.56
N GLU A 308 23.56 -23.56 -17.40
CA GLU A 308 23.35 -24.99 -17.16
C GLU A 308 22.22 -25.56 -18.03
N THR A 309 21.09 -24.85 -18.17
CA THR A 309 19.99 -25.30 -19.05
C THR A 309 20.39 -25.27 -20.53
N ALA A 310 21.17 -24.28 -20.95
CA ALA A 310 21.73 -24.23 -22.31
C ALA A 310 22.77 -25.33 -22.55
N ALA A 311 23.64 -25.61 -21.58
CA ALA A 311 24.63 -26.68 -21.66
C ALA A 311 23.96 -28.05 -21.67
N LEU A 312 22.92 -28.26 -20.86
CA LEU A 312 22.09 -29.46 -20.85
C LEU A 312 21.36 -29.62 -22.18
N GLY A 313 20.75 -28.57 -22.72
CA GLY A 313 20.13 -28.59 -24.04
C GLY A 313 21.12 -28.97 -25.15
N ALA A 314 22.33 -28.40 -25.14
CA ALA A 314 23.39 -28.74 -26.07
C ALA A 314 23.97 -30.16 -25.87
N TRP A 315 23.95 -30.69 -24.64
CA TRP A 315 24.34 -32.07 -24.35
C TRP A 315 23.28 -33.07 -24.81
N VAL A 316 21.99 -32.79 -24.56
CA VAL A 316 20.84 -33.57 -25.05
C VAL A 316 20.82 -33.58 -26.57
N ALA A 317 21.03 -32.44 -27.22
CA ALA A 317 21.10 -32.37 -28.69
C ALA A 317 22.25 -33.20 -29.29
N ARG A 318 23.37 -33.35 -28.57
CA ARG A 318 24.54 -34.13 -29.03
C ARG A 318 24.45 -35.62 -28.71
N ASN A 319 23.80 -36.01 -27.62
CA ASN A 319 23.81 -37.40 -27.13
C ASN A 319 22.42 -38.07 -27.14
N GLY A 320 21.35 -37.32 -27.43
CA GLY A 320 19.96 -37.79 -27.38
C GLY A 320 19.56 -38.77 -28.47
N ALA A 321 20.40 -39.00 -29.49
CA ALA A 321 20.12 -39.93 -30.59
C ALA A 321 19.99 -41.40 -30.12
N SER A 322 20.60 -41.77 -28.99
CA SER A 322 20.55 -43.16 -28.48
C SER A 322 19.32 -43.49 -27.63
N TRP A 323 18.62 -42.48 -27.11
CA TRP A 323 17.45 -42.68 -26.23
C TRP A 323 16.11 -42.63 -26.97
N LEU A 324 16.09 -42.15 -28.22
CA LEU A 324 14.87 -41.95 -29.02
C LEU A 324 14.51 -43.13 -29.92
N GLU A 325 15.39 -44.12 -30.11
CA GLU A 325 15.08 -45.31 -30.93
C GLU A 325 14.18 -46.35 -30.24
N ALA A 326 13.85 -46.17 -28.95
CA ALA A 326 13.09 -47.17 -28.18
C ALA A 326 11.57 -46.91 -28.07
N THR A 327 11.04 -45.73 -28.43
CA THR A 327 9.64 -45.39 -28.07
C THR A 327 8.77 -44.73 -29.14
N THR A 328 9.19 -44.61 -30.39
CA THR A 328 8.33 -43.99 -31.42
C THR A 328 8.34 -44.76 -32.73
N SER A 329 7.54 -45.81 -32.76
CA SER A 329 6.85 -46.24 -33.98
C SER A 329 5.46 -45.59 -33.93
N SER A 330 5.04 -44.97 -35.04
CA SER A 330 3.79 -44.21 -35.24
C SER A 330 3.74 -42.80 -34.65
N GLU A 331 4.20 -41.81 -35.41
CA GLU A 331 3.38 -40.73 -35.99
C GLU A 331 4.34 -39.59 -36.37
N SER A 332 4.34 -39.20 -37.65
CA SER A 332 5.22 -38.14 -38.18
C SER A 332 4.80 -36.76 -37.63
N PRO A 333 5.70 -35.92 -37.12
CA PRO A 333 5.32 -34.56 -36.74
C PRO A 333 5.17 -33.69 -38.00
N ALA A 334 4.07 -32.95 -38.06
CA ALA A 334 3.82 -31.94 -39.08
C ALA A 334 4.83 -30.78 -38.98
N PRO A 335 5.12 -30.07 -40.09
CA PRO A 335 6.08 -28.97 -40.09
C PRO A 335 5.61 -27.76 -39.26
N PRO A 336 6.52 -26.89 -38.79
CA PRO A 336 6.14 -25.73 -38.00
C PRO A 336 5.38 -24.71 -38.85
N MET A 337 4.22 -24.29 -38.35
CA MET A 337 3.41 -23.23 -38.96
C MET A 337 4.16 -21.89 -38.97
N THR A 338 4.15 -21.22 -40.11
CA THR A 338 4.61 -19.83 -40.26
C THR A 338 3.43 -18.86 -40.14
N VAL A 339 3.73 -17.59 -39.87
CA VAL A 339 2.80 -16.44 -39.66
C VAL A 339 1.90 -16.13 -40.89
N ALA A 340 1.91 -16.95 -41.95
CA ALA A 340 1.13 -16.76 -43.17
C ALA A 340 -0.19 -17.56 -43.23
N ASP A 341 -0.55 -18.34 -42.20
CA ASP A 341 -1.76 -19.18 -42.22
C ASP A 341 -2.97 -18.54 -41.49
N HIS A 342 -3.14 -17.23 -41.62
CA HIS A 342 -4.39 -16.54 -41.23
C HIS A 342 -5.40 -16.55 -42.37
N ALA A 343 -5.79 -17.74 -42.83
CA ALA A 343 -7.02 -17.89 -43.60
C ALA A 343 -7.51 -19.34 -43.47
N THR A 344 -8.77 -19.47 -43.06
CA THR A 344 -9.58 -20.70 -43.02
C THR A 344 -9.22 -21.77 -41.98
N MET A 345 -9.90 -21.70 -40.83
CA MET A 345 -10.38 -22.84 -40.03
C MET A 345 -11.67 -22.39 -39.30
N PRO A 346 -12.60 -23.31 -38.99
CA PRO A 346 -14.05 -23.13 -39.12
C PRO A 346 -14.67 -22.33 -37.98
N ASP A 347 -15.93 -21.92 -38.17
CA ASP A 347 -16.85 -21.32 -37.19
C ASP A 347 -17.10 -22.25 -35.97
N ALA A 348 -16.06 -22.58 -35.21
CA ALA A 348 -16.21 -23.13 -33.88
C ALA A 348 -16.61 -21.99 -32.95
N GLU A 349 -17.79 -22.10 -32.34
CA GLU A 349 -18.33 -21.15 -31.36
C GLU A 349 -17.24 -20.79 -30.33
N ALA A 350 -16.80 -19.53 -30.35
CA ALA A 350 -15.79 -18.98 -29.44
C ALA A 350 -16.09 -19.38 -27.98
N ASP A 351 -15.23 -20.20 -27.36
CA ASP A 351 -15.38 -20.59 -25.95
C ASP A 351 -14.89 -19.42 -25.07
N LEU A 352 -15.78 -18.45 -24.86
CA LEU A 352 -15.52 -17.28 -24.03
C LEU A 352 -15.44 -17.68 -22.55
N ARG A 353 -14.33 -17.30 -21.91
CA ARG A 353 -14.06 -17.58 -20.49
C ARG A 353 -13.68 -16.30 -19.75
N PHE A 354 -14.01 -16.21 -18.47
CA PHE A 354 -13.68 -15.07 -17.63
C PHE A 354 -12.41 -15.33 -16.81
N VAL A 355 -11.65 -14.28 -16.55
CA VAL A 355 -10.47 -14.35 -15.68
C VAL A 355 -10.90 -14.31 -14.22
N MET A 356 -10.48 -15.31 -13.44
CA MET A 356 -10.91 -15.54 -12.05
C MET A 356 -10.01 -14.87 -11.01
N VAL A 357 -8.82 -14.42 -11.41
CA VAL A 357 -7.80 -13.83 -10.54
C VAL A 357 -7.68 -12.33 -10.77
N GLU A 358 -7.24 -11.57 -9.76
CA GLU A 358 -7.12 -10.10 -9.80
C GLU A 358 -6.40 -9.58 -11.06
N SER A 359 -5.35 -10.29 -11.47
CA SER A 359 -4.64 -10.05 -12.73
C SER A 359 -3.99 -11.33 -13.25
N ALA A 360 -4.12 -11.61 -14.54
CA ALA A 360 -3.40 -12.68 -15.23
C ALA A 360 -2.59 -12.13 -16.41
N LYS A 361 -1.41 -12.71 -16.63
CA LYS A 361 -0.48 -12.29 -17.68
C LYS A 361 -0.60 -13.21 -18.88
N VAL A 362 -1.10 -12.69 -19.99
CA VAL A 362 -1.15 -13.39 -21.28
C VAL A 362 0.26 -13.41 -21.86
N ARG A 363 0.77 -14.60 -22.20
CA ARG A 363 2.17 -14.78 -22.64
C ARG A 363 2.27 -15.29 -24.07
N GLU A 364 3.43 -15.10 -24.69
CA GLU A 364 3.67 -15.56 -26.06
C GLU A 364 3.61 -17.10 -26.19
N GLY A 365 3.84 -17.84 -25.11
CA GLY A 365 3.78 -19.30 -25.09
C GLY A 365 3.42 -19.88 -23.72
N PRO A 366 3.29 -21.22 -23.62
CA PRO A 366 2.84 -21.94 -22.43
C PRO A 366 3.93 -22.10 -21.35
N ASP A 367 4.56 -21.00 -20.96
CA ASP A 367 5.65 -20.99 -19.97
C ASP A 367 5.68 -19.64 -19.22
N GLU A 368 5.86 -19.69 -17.89
CA GLU A 368 5.91 -18.50 -17.03
C GLU A 368 7.11 -17.57 -17.29
N SER A 369 8.14 -18.06 -17.96
CA SER A 369 9.35 -17.30 -18.28
C SER A 369 9.22 -16.49 -19.58
N LEU A 370 8.25 -16.81 -20.44
CA LEU A 370 8.07 -16.16 -21.74
C LEU A 370 7.49 -14.75 -21.62
N ALA A 371 7.70 -13.93 -22.66
CA ALA A 371 7.31 -12.53 -22.66
C ALA A 371 5.78 -12.35 -22.47
N VAL A 372 5.41 -11.26 -21.79
CA VAL A 372 4.02 -10.90 -21.52
C VAL A 372 3.51 -10.05 -22.68
N VAL A 373 2.49 -10.55 -23.37
CA VAL A 373 1.84 -9.88 -24.51
C VAL A 373 0.75 -8.92 -24.02
N ALA A 374 -0.01 -9.35 -23.02
CA ALA A 374 -1.09 -8.56 -22.44
C ALA A 374 -1.28 -8.90 -20.95
N THR A 375 -1.96 -8.02 -20.22
CA THR A 375 -2.40 -8.31 -18.84
C THR A 375 -3.90 -8.12 -18.79
N VAL A 376 -4.60 -9.21 -18.45
CA VAL A 376 -6.05 -9.25 -18.27
C VAL A 376 -6.37 -9.20 -16.78
N ARG A 377 -7.48 -8.59 -16.42
CA ARG A 377 -7.93 -8.38 -15.05
C ARG A 377 -9.07 -9.33 -14.71
N GLN A 378 -9.33 -9.47 -13.42
CA GLN A 378 -10.49 -10.24 -12.97
C GLN A 378 -11.79 -9.74 -13.64
N GLY A 379 -12.56 -10.66 -14.20
CA GLY A 379 -13.80 -10.36 -14.92
C GLY A 379 -13.61 -10.01 -16.40
N ASP A 380 -12.37 -9.81 -16.88
CA ASP A 380 -12.12 -9.68 -18.32
C ASP A 380 -12.43 -11.01 -19.02
N THR A 381 -12.98 -10.92 -20.22
CA THR A 381 -13.29 -12.09 -21.06
C THR A 381 -12.13 -12.39 -22.00
N VAL A 382 -11.80 -13.66 -22.16
CA VAL A 382 -10.87 -14.15 -23.18
C VAL A 382 -11.54 -15.24 -24.00
N GLU A 383 -11.24 -15.27 -25.28
CA GLU A 383 -11.68 -16.32 -26.18
C GLU A 383 -10.66 -17.46 -26.15
N VAL A 384 -11.09 -18.66 -25.74
CA VAL A 384 -10.24 -19.85 -25.81
C VAL A 384 -10.29 -20.41 -27.23
N VAL A 385 -9.11 -20.49 -27.84
CA VAL A 385 -8.93 -20.77 -29.29
C VAL A 385 -8.34 -22.16 -29.55
N GLY A 386 -8.23 -23.01 -28.52
CA GLY A 386 -7.71 -24.37 -28.62
C GLY A 386 -7.67 -25.10 -27.27
N ASP A 387 -7.23 -26.35 -27.31
CA ASP A 387 -7.16 -27.23 -26.14
C ASP A 387 -6.03 -26.88 -25.16
N VAL A 388 -6.10 -27.45 -23.97
CA VAL A 388 -5.05 -27.33 -22.94
C VAL A 388 -3.77 -28.00 -23.45
N VAL A 389 -2.68 -27.24 -23.54
CA VAL A 389 -1.34 -27.72 -23.91
C VAL A 389 -0.51 -28.11 -22.68
N ALA A 390 0.68 -28.69 -22.92
CA ALA A 390 1.56 -29.18 -21.86
C ALA A 390 1.82 -28.12 -20.77
N GLY A 391 1.75 -28.53 -19.50
CA GLY A 391 1.89 -27.64 -18.35
C GLY A 391 0.60 -26.93 -17.92
N GLY A 392 -0.56 -27.26 -18.50
CA GLY A 392 -1.85 -26.73 -18.06
C GLY A 392 -2.17 -25.34 -18.63
N TRP A 393 -1.57 -24.98 -19.77
CA TRP A 393 -1.79 -23.69 -20.44
C TRP A 393 -2.83 -23.81 -21.54
N VAL A 394 -3.51 -22.71 -21.85
CA VAL A 394 -4.56 -22.65 -22.86
C VAL A 394 -4.26 -21.49 -23.81
N PRO A 395 -4.32 -21.70 -25.13
CA PRO A 395 -4.22 -20.62 -26.10
C PRO A 395 -5.48 -19.75 -26.03
N VAL A 396 -5.27 -18.44 -25.91
CA VAL A 396 -6.33 -17.45 -25.74
C VAL A 396 -6.14 -16.30 -26.70
N LYS A 397 -7.25 -15.66 -27.03
CA LYS A 397 -7.32 -14.38 -27.73
C LYS A 397 -8.03 -13.37 -26.83
N THR A 398 -7.38 -12.23 -26.57
CA THR A 398 -7.97 -11.16 -25.75
C THR A 398 -9.03 -10.40 -26.52
N THR A 399 -9.87 -9.63 -25.82
CA THR A 399 -10.85 -8.70 -26.44
C THR A 399 -10.21 -7.70 -27.39
N ASP A 400 -8.95 -7.32 -27.13
CA ASP A 400 -8.16 -6.42 -27.97
C ASP A 400 -7.55 -7.15 -29.20
N GLY A 401 -7.88 -8.42 -29.40
CA GLY A 401 -7.41 -9.24 -30.52
C GLY A 401 -5.98 -9.75 -30.39
N LEU A 402 -5.36 -9.64 -29.20
CA LEU A 402 -4.01 -10.13 -28.96
C LEU A 402 -4.03 -11.63 -28.67
N TRP A 403 -3.12 -12.36 -29.32
CA TRP A 403 -2.96 -13.80 -29.13
C TRP A 403 -1.93 -14.10 -28.04
N GLY A 404 -2.17 -15.15 -27.27
CA GLY A 404 -1.19 -15.68 -26.33
C GLY A 404 -1.71 -16.87 -25.55
N HIS A 405 -1.10 -17.13 -24.39
CA HIS A 405 -1.40 -18.27 -23.54
C HIS A 405 -1.64 -17.82 -22.11
N LEU A 406 -2.61 -18.47 -21.46
CA LEU A 406 -2.91 -18.31 -20.04
C LEU A 406 -2.93 -19.68 -19.35
N PRO A 407 -2.58 -19.77 -18.05
CA PRO A 407 -2.85 -20.96 -17.28
C PRO A 407 -4.35 -21.29 -17.25
N ALA A 408 -4.73 -22.56 -17.38
CA ALA A 408 -6.13 -22.97 -17.40
C ALA A 408 -6.86 -22.66 -16.08
N ASP A 409 -6.13 -22.65 -14.96
CA ASP A 409 -6.64 -22.46 -13.60
C ASP A 409 -6.99 -21.00 -13.26
N VAL A 410 -6.46 -20.04 -14.03
CA VAL A 410 -6.83 -18.62 -13.89
C VAL A 410 -8.10 -18.24 -14.66
N LEU A 411 -8.61 -19.15 -15.49
CA LEU A 411 -9.84 -18.96 -16.25
C LEU A 411 -11.00 -19.70 -15.61
N THR A 412 -12.22 -19.21 -15.82
CA THR A 412 -13.41 -20.01 -15.55
C THR A 412 -13.30 -21.35 -16.29
N PRO A 413 -13.75 -22.47 -15.72
CA PRO A 413 -13.80 -23.73 -16.46
C PRO A 413 -14.71 -23.60 -17.69
N GLY A 414 -14.26 -24.11 -18.83
CA GLY A 414 -15.09 -24.22 -20.03
C GLY A 414 -16.27 -25.14 -19.83
N LYS A 415 -17.22 -25.14 -20.78
CA LYS A 415 -18.48 -25.90 -20.72
C LYS A 415 -18.27 -27.37 -20.31
N ALA A 416 -17.20 -28.04 -20.78
CA ALA A 416 -16.90 -29.44 -20.48
C ALA A 416 -16.28 -29.73 -19.09
N ALA A 417 -15.54 -28.78 -18.49
CA ALA A 417 -14.79 -29.01 -17.24
C ALA A 417 -15.49 -28.47 -15.98
N ARG A 418 -16.61 -27.76 -16.15
CA ARG A 418 -17.36 -27.06 -15.08
C ARG A 418 -17.82 -27.99 -13.97
N PHE A 419 -18.42 -29.13 -14.29
CA PHE A 419 -18.94 -30.06 -13.28
C PHE A 419 -17.85 -30.73 -12.45
N ALA A 420 -16.73 -31.11 -13.06
CA ALA A 420 -15.59 -31.67 -12.32
C ALA A 420 -15.02 -30.65 -11.32
N TRP A 421 -14.85 -29.40 -11.75
CA TRP A 421 -14.38 -28.31 -10.89
C TRP A 421 -15.36 -27.98 -9.75
N CYS A 422 -16.67 -27.99 -10.03
CA CYS A 422 -17.67 -27.81 -8.99
C CYS A 422 -17.67 -28.98 -7.99
N ARG A 423 -17.43 -30.20 -8.47
CA ARG A 423 -17.37 -31.42 -7.64
C ARG A 423 -16.21 -31.38 -6.66
N ASP A 424 -15.05 -30.87 -7.07
CA ASP A 424 -13.91 -30.67 -6.16
C ASP A 424 -14.19 -29.63 -5.05
N GLY A 425 -15.20 -28.79 -5.25
CA GLY A 425 -15.64 -27.76 -4.30
C GLY A 425 -16.82 -28.16 -3.41
N VAL A 426 -17.23 -29.43 -3.39
CA VAL A 426 -18.34 -29.90 -2.54
C VAL A 426 -18.02 -29.67 -1.06
N GLY A 427 -18.97 -29.07 -0.36
CA GLY A 427 -18.78 -28.61 1.01
C GLY A 427 -19.95 -28.99 1.93
N PRO A 428 -19.91 -28.51 3.19
CA PRO A 428 -20.98 -28.78 4.14
C PRO A 428 -22.33 -28.21 3.66
N ARG A 429 -23.41 -28.90 4.02
CA ARG A 429 -24.79 -28.52 3.69
C ARG A 429 -25.11 -27.10 4.18
N PRO A 430 -25.43 -26.13 3.30
CA PRO A 430 -25.68 -24.75 3.71
C PRO A 430 -26.88 -24.59 4.62
N ALA A 431 -26.96 -23.43 5.29
CA ALA A 431 -28.16 -23.01 6.00
C ALA A 431 -29.23 -22.52 5.01
N THR A 432 -30.50 -22.73 5.33
CA THR A 432 -31.61 -22.14 4.56
C THR A 432 -31.46 -20.62 4.54
N GLY A 433 -31.53 -20.03 3.34
CA GLY A 433 -31.34 -18.60 3.09
C GLY A 433 -29.90 -18.14 2.85
N SER A 434 -28.95 -19.07 2.71
CA SER A 434 -27.61 -18.73 2.24
C SER A 434 -27.68 -18.19 0.79
N ILE A 435 -27.13 -16.99 0.57
CA ILE A 435 -27.09 -16.32 -0.74
C ILE A 435 -25.71 -16.53 -1.36
N PHE A 436 -25.67 -16.99 -2.61
CA PHE A 436 -24.43 -17.30 -3.33
C PHE A 436 -24.15 -16.35 -4.51
N ALA A 437 -25.18 -15.65 -5.00
CA ALA A 437 -25.05 -14.57 -5.96
C ALA A 437 -26.09 -13.50 -5.65
N GLN A 438 -25.70 -12.22 -5.69
CA GLN A 438 -26.60 -11.07 -5.60
C GLN A 438 -26.02 -9.90 -6.41
N ALA A 439 -26.47 -9.76 -7.66
CA ALA A 439 -25.93 -8.77 -8.61
C ALA A 439 -26.44 -7.34 -8.34
N ALA A 440 -27.63 -7.22 -7.72
CA ALA A 440 -28.24 -5.95 -7.38
C ALA A 440 -29.06 -6.07 -6.09
N THR A 441 -29.34 -4.92 -5.46
CA THR A 441 -30.12 -4.84 -4.22
C THR A 441 -31.27 -3.85 -4.41
N GLY A 442 -32.48 -4.22 -3.99
CA GLY A 442 -33.65 -3.34 -3.99
C GLY A 442 -34.40 -3.31 -2.66
N ASP A 443 -35.68 -2.98 -2.71
CA ASP A 443 -36.53 -2.79 -1.53
C ASP A 443 -37.57 -3.90 -1.33
N HIS A 444 -37.64 -4.88 -2.23
CA HIS A 444 -38.65 -5.92 -2.19
C HIS A 444 -38.24 -7.13 -1.33
N ARG A 445 -39.24 -7.90 -0.91
CA ARG A 445 -39.06 -9.17 -0.18
C ARG A 445 -39.67 -10.34 -0.96
N LEU A 446 -39.02 -11.49 -0.90
CA LEU A 446 -39.45 -12.73 -1.55
C LEU A 446 -39.44 -13.88 -0.54
N ALA A 447 -40.59 -14.48 -0.28
CA ALA A 447 -40.73 -15.69 0.52
C ALA A 447 -40.71 -16.93 -0.38
N ILE A 448 -39.75 -17.82 -0.16
CA ILE A 448 -39.62 -19.08 -0.90
C ILE A 448 -39.90 -20.23 0.07
N VAL A 449 -40.89 -21.05 -0.25
CA VAL A 449 -41.23 -22.25 0.53
C VAL A 449 -40.81 -23.49 -0.26
N ASN A 450 -39.82 -24.23 0.21
CA ASN A 450 -39.48 -25.53 -0.36
C ASN A 450 -40.30 -26.62 0.33
N ARG A 451 -41.29 -27.18 -0.38
CA ARG A 451 -42.12 -28.32 0.08
C ARG A 451 -41.59 -29.67 -0.42
N GLY A 452 -40.52 -29.66 -1.22
CA GLY A 452 -39.86 -30.85 -1.68
C GLY A 452 -39.13 -31.59 -0.55
N ALA A 453 -38.94 -32.89 -0.75
CA ALA A 453 -38.15 -33.75 0.12
C ALA A 453 -36.63 -33.51 0.00
N THR A 454 -36.20 -32.82 -1.05
CA THR A 454 -34.80 -32.50 -1.36
C THR A 454 -34.48 -31.03 -1.14
N ASP A 455 -33.21 -30.72 -0.93
CA ASP A 455 -32.74 -29.35 -0.89
C ASP A 455 -32.82 -28.71 -2.28
N ALA A 456 -33.05 -27.40 -2.30
CA ALA A 456 -33.19 -26.65 -3.53
C ALA A 456 -32.24 -25.44 -3.57
N VAL A 457 -31.73 -25.15 -4.75
CA VAL A 457 -31.11 -23.87 -5.10
C VAL A 457 -32.05 -23.13 -6.02
N VAL A 458 -32.33 -21.87 -5.72
CA VAL A 458 -33.21 -21.03 -6.53
C VAL A 458 -32.41 -19.87 -7.12
N LYS A 459 -32.54 -19.67 -8.43
CA LYS A 459 -31.95 -18.57 -9.20
C LYS A 459 -33.06 -17.67 -9.74
N LEU A 460 -32.94 -16.37 -9.51
CA LEU A 460 -33.73 -15.35 -10.22
C LEU A 460 -32.94 -14.89 -11.44
N ARG A 461 -33.52 -15.04 -12.63
CA ARG A 461 -32.93 -14.61 -13.90
C ARG A 461 -33.66 -13.41 -14.46
N ASP A 462 -32.92 -12.41 -14.91
CA ASP A 462 -33.49 -11.26 -15.62
C ASP A 462 -33.95 -11.64 -17.05
N PRO A 463 -34.56 -10.72 -17.82
CA PRO A 463 -34.96 -11.00 -19.21
C PRO A 463 -33.79 -11.32 -20.16
N GLY A 464 -32.56 -10.95 -19.80
CA GLY A 464 -31.33 -11.34 -20.49
C GLY A 464 -30.81 -12.73 -20.07
N GLU A 465 -31.58 -13.47 -19.25
CA GLU A 465 -31.23 -14.75 -18.65
C GLU A 465 -30.05 -14.69 -17.67
N HIS A 466 -29.65 -13.50 -17.20
CA HIS A 466 -28.56 -13.35 -16.23
C HIS A 466 -29.05 -13.59 -14.79
N THR A 467 -28.29 -14.36 -14.01
CA THR A 467 -28.60 -14.64 -12.61
C THR A 467 -28.39 -13.40 -11.74
N VAL A 468 -29.49 -12.87 -11.20
CA VAL A 468 -29.51 -11.69 -10.30
C VAL A 468 -29.42 -12.10 -8.84
N LEU A 469 -30.01 -13.23 -8.48
CA LEU A 469 -30.02 -13.76 -7.10
C LEU A 469 -29.90 -15.28 -7.14
N THR A 470 -29.02 -15.86 -6.31
CA THR A 470 -28.98 -17.31 -6.03
C THR A 470 -29.14 -17.55 -4.53
N VAL A 471 -30.12 -18.35 -4.13
CA VAL A 471 -30.42 -18.66 -2.73
C VAL A 471 -30.63 -20.16 -2.52
N PHE A 472 -30.11 -20.68 -1.41
CA PHE A 472 -30.30 -22.07 -1.01
C PHE A 472 -31.45 -22.23 -0.03
N VAL A 473 -32.30 -23.24 -0.23
CA VAL A 473 -33.49 -23.51 0.57
C VAL A 473 -33.55 -25.01 0.90
N ARG A 474 -33.44 -25.35 2.20
CA ARG A 474 -33.52 -26.76 2.60
C ARG A 474 -34.88 -27.37 2.32
N SER A 475 -34.91 -28.68 2.15
CA SER A 475 -36.13 -29.49 2.14
C SER A 475 -37.08 -29.12 3.28
N ASN A 476 -38.38 -29.02 2.99
CA ASN A 476 -39.43 -28.70 3.98
C ASN A 476 -39.17 -27.41 4.80
N SER A 477 -38.58 -26.39 4.19
CA SER A 477 -38.25 -25.13 4.88
C SER A 477 -38.73 -23.91 4.10
N LYS A 478 -38.88 -22.79 4.82
CA LYS A 478 -39.22 -21.48 4.26
C LYS A 478 -38.05 -20.52 4.49
N VAL A 479 -37.75 -19.71 3.48
CA VAL A 479 -36.84 -18.57 3.59
C VAL A 479 -37.56 -17.29 3.15
N GLU A 480 -37.22 -16.17 3.78
CA GLU A 480 -37.55 -14.84 3.26
C GLU A 480 -36.25 -14.13 2.84
N VAL A 481 -36.17 -13.79 1.57
CA VAL A 481 -35.06 -13.04 0.99
C VAL A 481 -35.44 -11.56 1.00
N GLU A 482 -34.58 -10.76 1.62
CA GLU A 482 -34.72 -9.31 1.64
C GLU A 482 -33.90 -8.65 0.52
N ARG A 483 -34.31 -7.43 0.14
CA ARG A 483 -33.62 -6.57 -0.82
C ARG A 483 -33.61 -7.09 -2.27
N VAL A 484 -34.72 -7.66 -2.73
CA VAL A 484 -34.89 -8.06 -4.13
C VAL A 484 -35.04 -6.80 -5.01
N PRO A 485 -34.28 -6.66 -6.11
CA PRO A 485 -34.37 -5.50 -7.01
C PRO A 485 -35.65 -5.47 -7.84
N ASP A 486 -36.04 -4.27 -8.26
CA ASP A 486 -37.10 -4.08 -9.24
C ASP A 486 -36.73 -4.77 -10.56
N GLY A 487 -37.69 -5.48 -11.16
CA GLY A 487 -37.48 -6.24 -12.39
C GLY A 487 -38.53 -7.34 -12.58
N ALA A 488 -38.60 -7.88 -13.79
CA ALA A 488 -39.32 -9.12 -14.08
C ALA A 488 -38.31 -10.26 -14.15
N TYR A 489 -38.52 -11.31 -13.37
CA TYR A 489 -37.58 -12.42 -13.23
C TYR A 489 -38.23 -13.75 -13.57
N ALA A 490 -37.54 -14.55 -14.38
CA ALA A 490 -37.78 -15.98 -14.44
C ALA A 490 -37.15 -16.65 -13.21
N VAL A 491 -37.83 -17.65 -12.64
CA VAL A 491 -37.30 -18.40 -11.51
C VAL A 491 -36.89 -19.79 -11.95
N ASP A 492 -35.60 -20.08 -11.86
CA ASP A 492 -35.08 -21.42 -12.04
C ASP A 492 -34.75 -22.01 -10.68
N TYR A 493 -34.96 -23.32 -10.52
CA TYR A 493 -34.48 -24.01 -9.35
C TYR A 493 -33.94 -25.39 -9.70
N ALA A 494 -32.98 -25.84 -8.91
CA ALA A 494 -32.43 -27.17 -9.03
C ALA A 494 -32.44 -27.87 -7.68
N THR A 495 -32.61 -29.18 -7.70
CA THR A 495 -32.47 -30.06 -6.54
C THR A 495 -31.45 -31.14 -6.83
N GLY A 496 -30.84 -31.71 -5.80
CA GLY A 496 -29.82 -32.75 -5.96
C GLY A 496 -29.05 -32.99 -4.68
N THR A 497 -27.91 -33.66 -4.81
CA THR A 497 -26.97 -33.92 -3.72
C THR A 497 -25.58 -33.35 -4.05
N GLY A 498 -24.68 -33.33 -3.06
CA GLY A 498 -23.34 -32.77 -3.25
C GLY A 498 -23.36 -31.27 -3.58
N PHE A 499 -23.81 -30.42 -2.65
CA PHE A 499 -23.80 -28.98 -2.90
C PHE A 499 -22.36 -28.42 -2.90
N SER A 500 -22.03 -27.65 -3.93
CA SER A 500 -20.75 -26.94 -4.05
C SER A 500 -20.95 -25.45 -3.73
N PRO A 501 -20.52 -24.97 -2.54
CA PRO A 501 -20.60 -23.55 -2.19
C PRO A 501 -19.83 -22.63 -3.14
N ARG A 502 -18.80 -23.19 -3.80
CA ARG A 502 -17.98 -22.48 -4.78
C ARG A 502 -18.76 -22.14 -6.05
N CYS A 503 -19.63 -23.05 -6.49
CA CYS A 503 -20.41 -22.87 -7.72
C CYS A 503 -21.88 -22.48 -7.45
N GLY A 504 -22.35 -22.60 -6.21
CA GLY A 504 -23.74 -22.35 -5.88
C GLY A 504 -24.72 -23.34 -6.51
N ILE A 505 -24.30 -24.59 -6.77
CA ILE A 505 -25.11 -25.63 -7.44
C ILE A 505 -24.93 -27.00 -6.78
N PHE A 506 -25.80 -27.96 -7.15
CA PHE A 506 -25.61 -29.38 -6.88
C PHE A 506 -24.75 -30.01 -7.99
N VAL A 507 -23.92 -30.99 -7.65
CA VAL A 507 -23.03 -31.65 -8.62
C VAL A 507 -23.39 -33.11 -8.87
N ASP A 508 -24.21 -33.69 -7.99
CA ASP A 508 -24.65 -35.08 -8.04
C ASP A 508 -26.19 -35.11 -8.11
N GLU A 509 -26.73 -35.95 -8.99
CA GLU A 509 -28.18 -36.14 -9.16
C GLU A 509 -28.96 -34.82 -9.36
N MET A 510 -28.33 -33.83 -10.01
CA MET A 510 -28.94 -32.52 -10.18
C MET A 510 -30.04 -32.57 -11.22
N GLU A 511 -31.24 -32.24 -10.79
CA GLU A 511 -32.40 -32.01 -11.64
C GLU A 511 -32.78 -30.53 -11.54
N ALA A 512 -33.09 -29.90 -12.68
CA ALA A 512 -33.40 -28.49 -12.75
C ALA A 512 -34.75 -28.23 -13.42
N TRP A 513 -35.43 -27.18 -13.00
CA TRP A 513 -36.72 -26.77 -13.51
C TRP A 513 -36.85 -25.25 -13.57
N ARG A 514 -37.66 -24.78 -14.50
CA ARG A 514 -38.16 -23.41 -14.55
C ARG A 514 -39.55 -23.34 -13.95
N TYR A 515 -39.71 -22.45 -12.98
CA TYR A 515 -40.99 -22.14 -12.35
C TYR A 515 -41.94 -21.51 -13.39
N PRO A 516 -43.25 -21.85 -13.37
CA PRO A 516 -44.19 -21.42 -14.40
C PRO A 516 -44.46 -19.91 -14.40
N ASP A 517 -44.52 -19.30 -13.21
CA ASP A 517 -44.84 -17.88 -13.07
C ASP A 517 -43.58 -17.02 -12.95
N ALA A 518 -43.44 -16.02 -13.81
CA ALA A 518 -42.43 -15.00 -13.64
C ALA A 518 -42.77 -14.10 -12.43
N LEU A 519 -41.74 -13.68 -11.69
CA LEU A 519 -41.89 -12.76 -10.56
C LEU A 519 -41.60 -11.33 -11.02
N THR A 520 -42.59 -10.45 -10.91
CA THR A 520 -42.42 -9.03 -11.24
C THR A 520 -42.44 -8.17 -9.98
N PHE A 521 -41.37 -7.39 -9.80
CA PHE A 521 -41.18 -6.39 -8.76
C PHE A 521 -41.07 -5.03 -9.46
N GLY A 522 -41.94 -4.07 -9.14
CA GLY A 522 -42.03 -2.83 -9.91
C GLY A 522 -42.07 -1.57 -9.04
N PRO A 523 -41.63 -0.42 -9.57
CA PRO A 523 -41.59 0.85 -8.85
C PRO A 523 -42.99 1.41 -8.55
N ALA A 524 -44.05 0.90 -9.21
CA ALA A 524 -45.42 1.34 -8.99
C ALA A 524 -46.07 0.79 -7.70
N ALA A 525 -45.43 -0.15 -6.99
CA ALA A 525 -45.97 -0.69 -5.75
C ALA A 525 -45.81 0.33 -4.60
N PRO A 526 -46.88 0.65 -3.82
CA PRO A 526 -46.79 1.47 -2.62
C PRO A 526 -45.71 0.97 -1.66
N PRO A 527 -44.99 1.84 -0.92
CA PRO A 527 -43.91 1.44 -0.01
C PRO A 527 -44.33 0.41 1.08
N ALA A 528 -45.62 0.36 1.42
CA ALA A 528 -46.18 -0.64 2.33
C ALA A 528 -46.22 -2.05 1.69
N ASP A 529 -46.58 -2.14 0.41
CA ASP A 529 -46.69 -3.40 -0.34
C ASP A 529 -45.31 -3.97 -0.70
N ARG A 530 -44.28 -3.12 -0.81
CA ARG A 530 -42.89 -3.58 -1.03
C ARG A 530 -42.34 -4.39 0.16
N ARG A 531 -42.88 -4.18 1.37
CA ARG A 531 -42.48 -4.90 2.59
C ARG A 531 -43.22 -6.22 2.79
N VAL A 532 -44.30 -6.47 2.05
CA VAL A 532 -45.00 -7.76 2.08
C VAL A 532 -44.25 -8.73 1.16
N PRO A 533 -43.76 -9.87 1.66
CA PRO A 533 -43.00 -10.79 0.83
C PRO A 533 -43.91 -11.42 -0.23
N ARG A 534 -43.53 -11.28 -1.52
CA ARG A 534 -44.11 -12.10 -2.59
C ARG A 534 -43.80 -13.55 -2.28
N GLN A 535 -44.79 -14.44 -2.28
CA GLN A 535 -44.60 -15.84 -1.91
C GLN A 535 -44.58 -16.75 -3.14
N MET A 536 -43.63 -17.70 -3.16
CA MET A 536 -43.57 -18.81 -4.10
C MET A 536 -43.32 -20.13 -3.37
N ALA A 537 -43.69 -21.25 -3.98
CA ALA A 537 -43.50 -22.57 -3.39
C ALA A 537 -42.90 -23.57 -4.40
N LEU A 538 -41.87 -24.29 -3.99
CA LEU A 538 -41.23 -25.36 -4.75
C LEU A 538 -41.82 -26.71 -4.32
N GLY A 539 -41.92 -27.67 -5.25
CA GLY A 539 -42.32 -29.05 -4.95
C GLY A 539 -43.80 -29.38 -5.16
N ASP A 540 -44.69 -28.40 -5.33
CA ASP A 540 -46.09 -28.64 -5.67
C ASP A 540 -46.40 -28.13 -7.09
N ALA A 541 -47.06 -28.97 -7.90
CA ALA A 541 -47.83 -28.48 -9.05
C ALA A 541 -49.04 -27.70 -8.51
N GLY A 542 -48.85 -26.40 -8.28
CA GLY A 542 -49.96 -25.48 -7.99
C GLY A 542 -50.89 -25.31 -9.21
N PRO A 543 -52.07 -24.67 -9.05
CA PRO A 543 -53.12 -24.65 -10.06
C PRO A 543 -52.78 -23.90 -11.37
N ALA A 544 -51.59 -23.32 -11.48
CA ALA A 544 -51.10 -22.54 -12.63
C ALA A 544 -49.99 -23.26 -13.43
N GLY A 545 -49.97 -24.59 -13.42
CA GLY A 545 -49.13 -25.41 -14.30
C GLY A 545 -47.91 -26.03 -13.62
N SER A 546 -47.42 -27.12 -14.19
CA SER A 546 -46.25 -27.84 -13.71
C SER A 546 -44.94 -27.09 -14.05
N PRO A 547 -43.92 -27.16 -13.17
CA PRO A 547 -42.58 -26.67 -13.49
C PRO A 547 -42.06 -27.30 -14.78
N ARG A 548 -41.42 -26.50 -15.64
CA ARG A 548 -40.86 -26.99 -16.90
C ARG A 548 -39.46 -27.55 -16.66
N PRO A 549 -39.13 -28.76 -17.12
CA PRO A 549 -37.78 -29.30 -16.94
C PRO A 549 -36.74 -28.44 -17.66
N LEU A 550 -35.59 -28.27 -17.03
CA LEU A 550 -34.44 -27.52 -17.53
C LEU A 550 -33.22 -28.45 -17.53
N SER A 551 -32.34 -28.35 -18.53
CA SER A 551 -31.11 -29.14 -18.50
C SER A 551 -30.18 -28.64 -17.38
N PRO A 552 -29.41 -29.54 -16.73
CA PRO A 552 -28.38 -29.15 -15.78
C PRO A 552 -27.40 -28.13 -16.37
N GLU A 553 -26.97 -28.30 -17.63
CA GLU A 553 -26.05 -27.32 -18.24
C GLU A 553 -26.68 -25.94 -18.27
N ARG A 554 -27.95 -25.84 -18.71
CA ARG A 554 -28.69 -24.57 -18.80
C ARG A 554 -28.85 -23.89 -17.44
N PHE A 555 -29.07 -24.65 -16.38
CA PHE A 555 -29.12 -24.10 -15.02
C PHE A 555 -27.77 -23.52 -14.56
N THR A 556 -26.66 -24.11 -15.03
CA THR A 556 -25.29 -23.76 -14.64
C THR A 556 -24.62 -22.73 -15.53
N VAL A 557 -25.27 -22.20 -16.57
CA VAL A 557 -24.62 -21.35 -17.61
C VAL A 557 -23.90 -20.13 -17.04
N ASP A 558 -24.30 -19.64 -15.87
CA ASP A 558 -23.86 -18.38 -15.25
C ASP A 558 -22.81 -18.55 -14.15
#